data_AF-A0A6B0UZC1-F1
#
_entry.id   AF-A0A6B0UZC1-F1
#
_cell.length_a   1.000
_cell.length_b   1.000
_cell.length_c   1.000
_cell.angle_alpha   90.00
_cell.angle_beta   90.00
_cell.angle_gamma   90.00
#
_symmetry.space_group_name_H-M   'P 1'
#
loop_
_entity.id
_entity.type
_entity.pdbx_description
1 polymer ?
#
loop_
_entity_poly.entity_id
_entity_poly.type
_entity_poly.pdbx_seq_one_letter_code
_entity_poly.pdbx_strand_id
1 'polypeptide(L)'
;MDPAINFNQHVATITNASFRVLGAITRVTRGFSNPLCILSLFSSLVRSRVEYASVVWNCIGVTNSGVIESVQRRFVRVLFDRYFQPNYLYSYERICELVKLDSLHNRRTIRELTYLYKIVNGIIDSPELLSHIYLHVPRKSCRLHTLFYPTECYHAAPMTRLQLMHNHLEQICGNVSL
;
A
#
# COMPACT_ATOMS: atom_id res chain seq x y z
N MET A 1 -24.46 -16.13 -5.45
CA MET A 1 -23.06 -15.70 -5.53
C MET A 1 -22.98 -14.37 -4.78
N ASP A 2 -22.20 -14.30 -3.70
CA ASP A 2 -22.09 -13.07 -2.91
C ASP A 2 -21.52 -11.93 -3.77
N PRO A 3 -22.26 -10.83 -4.01
CA PRO A 3 -21.86 -9.82 -4.98
C PRO A 3 -20.69 -8.93 -4.56
N ALA A 4 -20.12 -9.12 -3.37
CA ALA A 4 -19.06 -8.27 -2.81
C ALA A 4 -18.04 -9.11 -2.06
N ILE A 5 -16.84 -9.30 -2.63
CA ILE A 5 -15.68 -9.76 -1.86
C ILE A 5 -15.33 -8.65 -0.87
N ASN A 6 -15.83 -8.76 0.37
CA ASN A 6 -15.65 -7.76 1.39
C ASN A 6 -14.47 -8.11 2.30
N PHE A 7 -13.39 -7.31 2.22
CA PHE A 7 -12.19 -7.49 3.04
C PHE A 7 -12.21 -6.74 4.37
N ASN A 8 -13.34 -6.17 4.80
CA ASN A 8 -13.44 -5.42 6.08
C ASN A 8 -12.97 -6.26 7.28
N GLN A 9 -13.46 -7.50 7.38
CA GLN A 9 -13.09 -8.40 8.47
C GLN A 9 -11.61 -8.78 8.41
N HIS A 10 -11.08 -8.98 7.21
CA HIS A 10 -9.67 -9.23 6.98
C HIS A 10 -8.82 -8.04 7.47
N VAL A 11 -9.17 -6.80 7.05
CA VAL A 11 -8.50 -5.57 7.49
C VAL A 11 -8.53 -5.42 9.01
N ALA A 12 -9.68 -5.63 9.63
CA ALA A 12 -9.80 -5.56 11.09
C ALA A 12 -8.88 -6.59 11.78
N THR A 13 -8.83 -7.82 11.26
CA THR A 13 -8.01 -8.89 11.82
C THR A 13 -6.51 -8.57 11.71
N ILE A 14 -6.03 -8.17 10.53
CA ILE A 14 -4.61 -7.82 10.33
C ILE A 14 -4.21 -6.59 11.15
N THR A 15 -5.10 -5.60 11.26
CA THR A 15 -4.83 -4.35 12.00
C THR A 15 -4.75 -4.65 13.50
N ASN A 16 -5.69 -5.42 14.04
CA ASN A 16 -5.70 -5.82 15.45
C ASN A 16 -4.47 -6.67 15.80
N ALA A 17 -4.09 -7.63 14.95
CA ALA A 17 -2.87 -8.40 15.12
C ALA A 17 -1.63 -7.50 15.11
N SER A 18 -1.60 -6.51 14.21
CA SER A 18 -0.51 -5.56 14.08
C SER A 18 -0.39 -4.63 15.28
N PHE A 19 -1.50 -4.18 15.86
CA PHE A 19 -1.50 -3.42 17.12
C PHE A 19 -0.97 -4.23 18.30
N ARG A 20 -1.33 -5.52 18.40
CA ARG A 20 -0.81 -6.41 19.44
C ARG A 20 0.71 -6.55 19.35
N VAL A 21 1.22 -6.76 18.14
CA VAL A 21 2.67 -6.85 17.86
C VAL A 21 3.34 -5.52 18.17
N LEU A 22 2.76 -4.39 17.72
CA LEU A 22 3.28 -3.06 18.02
C LEU A 22 3.37 -2.83 19.53
N GLY A 23 2.34 -3.19 20.29
CA GLY A 23 2.37 -3.11 21.75
C GLY A 23 3.45 -3.99 22.39
N ALA A 24 3.74 -5.17 21.83
CA ALA A 24 4.85 -6.00 22.29
C ALA A 24 6.21 -5.33 21.98
N ILE A 25 6.40 -4.84 20.76
CA ILE A 25 7.63 -4.13 20.35
C ILE A 25 7.89 -2.94 21.28
N THR A 26 6.88 -2.12 21.55
CA THR A 26 7.07 -0.93 22.40
C THR A 26 7.45 -1.29 23.83
N ARG A 27 6.91 -2.36 24.40
CA ARG A 27 7.33 -2.84 25.73
C ARG A 27 8.75 -3.38 25.75
N VAL A 28 9.11 -4.22 24.78
CA VAL A 28 10.45 -4.84 24.68
C VAL A 28 11.54 -3.80 24.44
N THR A 29 11.25 -2.80 23.60
CA THR A 29 12.22 -1.76 23.21
C THR A 29 12.26 -0.57 24.16
N ARG A 30 11.67 -0.66 25.36
CA ARG A 30 11.59 0.48 26.30
C ARG A 30 12.97 1.01 26.71
N GLY A 31 13.97 0.14 26.80
CA GLY A 31 15.35 0.52 27.14
C GLY A 31 16.24 0.86 25.94
N PHE A 32 15.71 0.89 24.72
CA PHE A 32 16.53 1.07 23.52
C PHE A 32 16.71 2.55 23.21
N SER A 33 17.95 3.03 23.25
CA SER A 33 18.28 4.43 22.92
C SER A 33 18.30 4.71 21.41
N ASN A 34 18.44 3.67 20.56
CA ASN A 34 18.57 3.85 19.11
C ASN A 34 17.21 3.74 18.39
N PRO A 35 16.73 4.82 17.73
CA PRO A 35 15.47 4.82 16.99
C PRO A 35 15.48 3.88 15.76
N LEU A 36 16.66 3.55 15.21
CA LEU A 36 16.76 2.64 14.06
C LEU A 36 16.38 1.20 14.43
N CYS A 37 16.64 0.78 15.68
CA CYS A 37 16.30 -0.57 16.14
C CYS A 37 14.78 -0.79 16.18
N ILE A 38 14.04 0.17 16.76
CA ILE A 38 12.58 0.07 16.82
C ILE A 38 11.95 0.21 15.42
N LEU A 39 12.56 0.98 14.52
CA LEU A 39 12.16 1.11 13.12
C LEU A 39 12.32 -0.20 12.35
N SER A 40 13.44 -0.90 12.56
CA SER A 40 13.70 -2.21 11.96
C SER A 40 12.69 -3.26 12.45
N LEU A 41 12.39 -3.26 13.76
CA LEU A 41 11.37 -4.15 14.34
C LEU A 41 9.97 -3.85 13.80
N PHE A 42 9.61 -2.57 13.66
CA PHE A 42 8.35 -2.19 13.03
C PHE A 42 8.28 -2.69 11.58
N SER A 43 9.33 -2.47 10.80
CA SER A 43 9.39 -2.84 9.39
C SER A 43 9.34 -4.35 9.18
N SER A 44 10.05 -5.12 10.02
CA SER A 44 10.13 -6.59 9.91
C SER A 44 8.91 -7.31 10.45
N LEU A 45 8.26 -6.81 11.50
CA LEU A 45 7.18 -7.52 12.19
C LEU A 45 5.79 -6.92 11.93
N VAL A 46 5.65 -5.61 11.94
CA VAL A 46 4.33 -4.96 11.81
C VAL A 46 4.02 -4.71 10.34
N ARG A 47 4.93 -4.02 9.64
CA ARG A 47 4.73 -3.67 8.23
C ARG A 47 4.63 -4.89 7.34
N SER A 48 5.46 -5.91 7.55
CA SER A 48 5.41 -7.16 6.78
C SER A 48 4.05 -7.85 6.86
N ARG A 49 3.41 -7.85 8.04
CA ARG A 49 2.07 -8.42 8.26
C ARG A 49 0.98 -7.62 7.55
N VAL A 50 1.04 -6.30 7.69
CA VAL A 50 0.03 -5.39 7.10
C VAL A 50 0.11 -5.36 5.58
N GLU A 51 1.29 -5.51 5.00
CA GLU A 51 1.47 -5.45 3.55
C GLU A 51 1.40 -6.84 2.88
N TYR A 52 1.28 -7.92 3.65
CA TYR A 52 1.23 -9.27 3.11
C TYR A 52 0.01 -9.45 2.19
N ALA A 53 0.23 -10.00 0.99
CA ALA A 53 -0.79 -10.23 -0.02
C ALA A 53 -1.65 -9.00 -0.37
N SER A 54 -1.13 -7.77 -0.19
CA SER A 54 -1.90 -6.53 -0.40
C SER A 54 -2.51 -6.41 -1.79
N VAL A 55 -1.85 -6.95 -2.80
CA VAL A 55 -2.34 -6.96 -4.19
C VAL A 55 -3.72 -7.62 -4.32
N VAL A 56 -4.02 -8.61 -3.48
CA VAL A 56 -5.29 -9.36 -3.53
C VAL A 56 -6.41 -8.59 -2.84
N TRP A 57 -6.18 -8.10 -1.62
CA TRP A 57 -7.24 -7.56 -0.77
C TRP A 57 -7.35 -6.03 -0.76
N ASN A 58 -6.44 -5.28 -1.39
CA ASN A 58 -6.42 -3.82 -1.36
C ASN A 58 -7.51 -3.17 -2.26
N CYS A 59 -8.60 -3.88 -2.56
CA CYS A 59 -9.86 -3.31 -3.04
C CYS A 59 -10.72 -2.79 -1.87
N ILE A 60 -10.10 -2.00 -0.99
CA ILE A 60 -10.71 -1.48 0.23
C ILE A 60 -11.02 0.01 0.10
N GLY A 61 -12.09 0.46 0.77
CA GLY A 61 -12.43 1.88 0.81
C GLY A 61 -11.41 2.71 1.62
N VAL A 62 -11.50 4.03 1.45
CA VAL A 62 -10.64 5.02 2.14
C VAL A 62 -10.65 4.83 3.66
N THR A 63 -11.80 4.50 4.24
CA THR A 63 -11.95 4.23 5.68
C THR A 63 -11.02 3.12 6.15
N ASN A 64 -11.04 1.96 5.49
CA ASN A 64 -10.18 0.83 5.84
C ASN A 64 -8.70 1.12 5.58
N SER A 65 -8.40 1.87 4.52
CA SER A 65 -7.04 2.35 4.26
C SER A 65 -6.54 3.21 5.42
N GLY A 66 -7.41 4.06 5.99
CA GLY A 66 -7.13 4.85 7.18
C GLY A 66 -6.97 4.02 8.46
N VAL A 67 -7.76 2.96 8.62
CA VAL A 67 -7.60 1.99 9.74
C VAL A 67 -6.22 1.34 9.68
N ILE A 68 -5.77 0.92 8.49
CA ILE A 68 -4.43 0.38 8.31
C ILE A 68 -3.36 1.43 8.63
N GLU A 69 -3.52 2.65 8.11
CA GLU A 69 -2.59 3.76 8.35
C GLU A 69 -2.49 4.13 9.84
N SER A 70 -3.57 3.92 10.61
CA SER A 70 -3.59 4.18 12.05
C SER A 70 -2.56 3.36 12.84
N VAL A 71 -2.19 2.16 12.34
CA VAL A 71 -1.11 1.34 12.92
C VAL A 71 0.23 2.07 12.81
N GLN A 72 0.50 2.64 11.64
CA GLN A 72 1.72 3.43 11.40
C GLN A 72 1.69 4.74 12.20
N ARG A 73 0.56 5.45 12.22
CA ARG A 73 0.39 6.67 13.04
C ARG A 73 0.66 6.40 14.53
N ARG A 74 0.17 5.27 15.06
CA ARG A 74 0.44 4.87 16.44
C ARG A 74 1.93 4.60 16.68
N PHE A 75 2.60 3.94 15.74
CA PHE A 75 4.04 3.71 15.82
C PHE A 75 4.84 5.02 15.80
N VAL A 76 4.52 5.92 14.86
CA VAL A 76 5.16 7.24 14.74
C VAL A 76 4.97 8.08 16.00
N ARG A 77 3.79 8.01 16.64
CA ARG A 77 3.56 8.65 17.93
C ARG A 77 4.50 8.11 19.02
N VAL A 78 4.67 6.79 19.11
CA VAL A 78 5.59 6.21 20.09
C VAL A 78 7.05 6.59 19.81
N LEU A 79 7.44 6.68 18.54
CA LEU A 79 8.76 7.20 18.16
C LEU A 79 8.94 8.66 18.60
N PHE A 80 7.96 9.50 18.33
CA PHE A 80 7.97 10.91 18.69
C PHE A 80 8.14 11.12 20.20
N ASP A 81 7.31 10.42 20.99
CA ASP A 81 7.30 10.51 22.45
C ASP A 81 8.64 10.06 23.08
N ARG A 82 9.40 9.18 22.41
CA ARG A 82 10.65 8.62 22.94
C ARG A 82 11.91 9.36 22.49
N TYR A 83 11.95 9.86 21.26
CA TYR A 83 13.20 10.31 20.64
C TYR A 83 13.19 11.77 20.17
N PHE A 84 12.02 12.40 20.03
CA PHE A 84 11.91 13.75 19.43
C PHE A 84 11.45 14.82 20.42
N GLN A 85 10.73 14.44 21.48
CA GLN A 85 10.39 15.37 22.56
C GLN A 85 11.65 15.81 23.32
N PRO A 86 11.79 17.11 23.69
CA PRO A 86 10.82 18.22 23.53
C PRO A 86 11.04 19.09 22.28
N ASN A 87 12.04 18.79 21.43
CA ASN A 87 12.56 19.72 20.43
C ASN A 87 11.64 19.97 19.22
N TYR A 88 10.60 19.16 19.04
CA TYR A 88 9.74 19.20 17.86
C TYR A 88 8.25 19.22 18.23
N LEU A 89 7.45 19.89 17.41
CA LEU A 89 5.99 19.77 17.41
C LEU A 89 5.58 18.48 16.69
N TYR A 90 4.54 17.81 17.20
CA TYR A 90 4.05 16.58 16.59
C TYR A 90 3.38 16.87 15.24
N SER A 91 3.95 16.33 14.16
CA SER A 91 3.32 16.22 12.84
C SER A 91 3.64 14.83 12.28
N TYR A 92 2.61 14.10 11.85
CA TYR A 92 2.81 12.74 11.35
C TYR A 92 3.71 12.72 10.11
N GLU A 93 3.42 13.61 9.18
CA GLU A 93 4.10 13.75 7.90
C GLU A 93 5.56 14.11 8.13
N ARG A 94 5.83 15.08 9.02
CA ARG A 94 7.19 15.51 9.33
C ARG A 94 8.05 14.43 9.97
N ILE A 95 7.49 13.68 10.92
CA ILE A 95 8.25 12.58 11.56
C ILE A 95 8.48 11.43 10.56
N CYS A 96 7.51 11.15 9.68
CA CYS A 96 7.70 10.18 8.60
C CYS A 96 8.86 10.59 7.68
N GLU A 97 8.95 11.86 7.28
CA GLU A 97 10.07 12.38 6.48
C GLU A 97 11.42 12.21 7.19
N LEU A 98 11.50 12.59 8.47
CA LEU A 98 12.74 12.50 9.25
C LEU A 98 13.24 11.06 9.39
N VAL A 99 12.32 10.11 9.54
CA VAL A 99 12.62 8.69 9.72
C VAL A 99 12.66 7.93 8.38
N LYS A 100 12.46 8.63 7.25
CA LYS A 100 12.40 8.08 5.88
C LYS A 100 11.39 6.92 5.76
N LEU A 101 10.19 7.17 6.25
CA LEU A 101 9.13 6.17 6.37
C LEU A 101 7.95 6.56 5.47
N ASP A 102 7.76 5.83 4.37
CA ASP A 102 6.63 6.08 3.47
C ASP A 102 5.29 5.70 4.12
N SER A 103 4.19 6.31 3.66
CA SER A 103 2.84 5.90 4.05
C SER A 103 2.57 4.45 3.65
N LEU A 104 1.80 3.72 4.46
CA LEU A 104 1.44 2.34 4.11
C LEU A 104 0.60 2.31 2.84
N HIS A 105 -0.21 3.36 2.61
CA HIS A 105 -0.96 3.53 1.37
C HIS A 105 -0.05 3.54 0.14
N ASN A 106 0.93 4.44 0.08
CA ASN A 106 1.84 4.56 -1.07
C ASN A 106 2.58 3.25 -1.33
N ARG A 107 3.00 2.57 -0.27
CA ARG A 107 3.71 1.29 -0.38
C ARG A 107 2.83 0.18 -0.96
N ARG A 108 1.54 0.11 -0.59
CA ARG A 108 0.60 -0.84 -1.22
C ARG A 108 0.39 -0.53 -2.70
N THR A 109 0.26 0.74 -3.06
CA THR A 109 0.17 1.20 -4.46
C THR A 109 1.41 0.79 -5.27
N ILE A 110 2.62 0.98 -4.71
CA ILE A 110 3.86 0.58 -5.38
C ILE A 110 3.92 -0.94 -5.58
N ARG A 111 3.54 -1.74 -4.57
CA ARG A 111 3.52 -3.21 -4.67
C ARG A 111 2.61 -3.69 -5.78
N GLU A 112 1.47 -3.04 -5.94
CA GLU A 112 0.49 -3.32 -6.97
C GLU A 112 1.03 -3.04 -8.37
N LEU A 113 1.62 -1.85 -8.59
CA LEU A 113 2.26 -1.52 -9.86
C LEU A 113 3.42 -2.47 -10.17
N THR A 114 4.23 -2.78 -9.17
CA THR A 114 5.35 -3.72 -9.32
C THR A 114 4.86 -5.10 -9.70
N TYR A 115 3.74 -5.55 -9.14
CA TYR A 115 3.14 -6.84 -9.48
C TYR A 115 2.62 -6.86 -10.92
N LEU A 116 1.90 -5.82 -11.34
CA LEU A 116 1.43 -5.67 -12.71
C LEU A 116 2.60 -5.67 -13.71
N TYR A 117 3.63 -4.87 -13.43
CA TYR A 117 4.85 -4.80 -14.25
C TYR A 117 5.51 -6.18 -14.38
N LYS A 118 5.62 -6.93 -13.27
CA LYS A 118 6.22 -8.26 -13.27
C LYS A 118 5.43 -9.27 -14.11
N ILE A 119 4.10 -9.21 -14.12
CA ILE A 119 3.27 -10.07 -14.97
C ILE A 119 3.47 -9.71 -16.45
N VAL A 120 3.36 -8.43 -16.79
CA VAL A 120 3.48 -7.96 -18.18
C VAL A 120 4.85 -8.27 -18.79
N ASN A 121 5.92 -8.20 -18.00
CA ASN A 121 7.28 -8.51 -18.45
C ASN A 121 7.66 -9.99 -18.31
N GLY A 122 6.73 -10.87 -17.92
CA GLY A 122 7.00 -12.31 -17.76
C GLY A 122 7.97 -12.67 -16.64
N ILE A 123 8.21 -11.77 -15.68
CA ILE A 123 8.99 -12.07 -14.45
C ILE A 123 8.19 -13.02 -13.55
N ILE A 124 6.86 -12.87 -13.56
CA ILE A 124 5.92 -13.84 -12.98
C ILE A 124 5.30 -14.59 -14.14
N ASP A 125 5.69 -15.86 -14.31
CA ASP A 125 5.14 -16.73 -15.34
C ASP A 125 3.82 -17.35 -14.87
N SER A 126 2.72 -16.67 -15.18
CA SER A 126 1.37 -17.22 -15.05
C SER A 126 0.55 -16.83 -16.27
N PRO A 127 0.34 -17.75 -17.23
CA PRO A 127 -0.45 -17.49 -18.42
C PRO A 127 -1.91 -17.15 -18.07
N GLU A 128 -2.43 -17.69 -16.96
CA GLU A 128 -3.77 -17.39 -16.47
C GLU A 128 -3.87 -15.92 -16.04
N LEU A 129 -2.93 -15.39 -15.27
CA LEU A 129 -2.99 -13.98 -14.86
C LEU A 129 -2.78 -13.05 -16.06
N LEU A 130 -1.87 -13.41 -16.96
CA LEU A 130 -1.60 -12.64 -18.18
C LEU A 130 -2.83 -12.56 -19.08
N SER A 131 -3.62 -13.64 -19.19
CA SER A 131 -4.84 -13.64 -20.01
C SER A 131 -5.93 -12.69 -19.53
N HIS A 132 -5.85 -12.21 -18.29
CA HIS A 132 -6.77 -11.22 -17.71
C HIS A 132 -6.28 -9.76 -17.86
N ILE A 133 -5.12 -9.55 -18.51
CA ILE A 133 -4.58 -8.23 -18.81
C ILE A 133 -4.91 -7.88 -20.25
N TYR A 134 -5.59 -6.76 -20.45
CA TYR A 134 -6.03 -6.30 -21.75
C TYR A 134 -5.26 -5.05 -22.12
N LEU A 135 -4.34 -5.16 -23.08
CA LEU A 135 -3.60 -4.02 -23.61
C LEU A 135 -4.49 -3.22 -24.55
N HIS A 136 -4.53 -1.91 -24.34
CA HIS A 136 -5.18 -1.00 -25.25
C HIS A 136 -4.23 -0.71 -26.43
N VAL A 137 -4.55 -1.26 -27.60
CA VAL A 137 -3.78 -1.07 -28.83
C VAL A 137 -4.53 -0.12 -29.77
N PRO A 138 -4.24 1.21 -29.74
CA PRO A 138 -4.94 2.16 -30.58
C PRO A 138 -4.61 1.95 -32.06
N ARG A 139 -5.64 1.83 -32.91
CA ARG A 139 -5.49 1.69 -34.37
C ARG A 139 -5.17 3.00 -35.10
N LYS A 140 -5.40 4.14 -34.44
CA LYS A 140 -5.13 5.50 -34.95
C LYS A 140 -4.57 6.34 -33.79
N SER A 141 -3.77 7.35 -34.10
CA SER A 141 -3.26 8.30 -33.10
C SER A 141 -4.44 9.05 -32.46
N CYS A 142 -4.90 8.55 -31.32
CA CYS A 142 -5.92 9.16 -30.50
C CYS A 142 -5.22 9.84 -29.31
N ARG A 143 -5.76 10.97 -28.85
CA ARG A 143 -5.27 11.70 -27.66
C ARG A 143 -5.43 10.93 -26.33
N LEU A 144 -5.84 9.66 -26.40
CA LEU A 144 -6.01 8.75 -25.27
C LEU A 144 -4.75 7.91 -25.11
N HIS A 145 -3.93 8.30 -24.13
CA HIS A 145 -2.70 7.60 -23.73
C HIS A 145 -2.99 6.60 -22.59
N THR A 146 -4.01 5.76 -22.70
CA THR A 146 -4.25 4.69 -21.72
C THR A 146 -3.62 3.39 -22.20
N LEU A 147 -2.74 2.79 -21.39
CA LEU A 147 -2.07 1.53 -21.73
C LEU A 147 -2.99 0.30 -21.67
N PHE A 148 -3.96 0.27 -20.76
CA PHE A 148 -4.82 -0.90 -20.53
C PHE A 148 -6.31 -0.61 -20.79
N TYR A 149 -7.06 -1.64 -21.24
CA TYR A 149 -8.52 -1.61 -21.41
C TYR A 149 -9.17 -2.75 -20.60
N PRO A 150 -9.30 -2.62 -19.27
CA PRO A 150 -9.81 -3.69 -18.43
C PRO A 150 -11.30 -3.94 -18.70
N THR A 151 -11.70 -5.21 -18.77
CA THR A 151 -13.12 -5.59 -18.93
C THR A 151 -13.93 -5.22 -17.68
N GLU A 152 -15.11 -4.63 -17.87
CA GLU A 152 -15.95 -4.02 -16.82
C GLU A 152 -16.52 -5.01 -15.78
N CYS A 153 -16.21 -6.31 -15.88
CA CYS A 153 -16.94 -7.33 -15.14
C CYS A 153 -16.76 -7.26 -13.61
N TYR A 154 -15.71 -6.64 -13.07
CA TYR A 154 -15.57 -6.42 -11.62
C TYR A 154 -14.42 -5.46 -11.25
N HIS A 155 -14.72 -4.21 -10.85
CA HIS A 155 -13.68 -3.22 -10.46
C HIS A 155 -12.88 -3.61 -9.21
N ALA A 156 -13.43 -4.48 -8.35
CA ALA A 156 -12.75 -4.96 -7.16
C ALA A 156 -11.80 -6.14 -7.43
N ALA A 157 -11.85 -6.74 -8.63
CA ALA A 157 -10.94 -7.82 -9.00
C ALA A 157 -9.50 -7.27 -9.08
N PRO A 158 -8.50 -7.98 -8.54
CA PRO A 158 -7.11 -7.51 -8.53
C PRO A 158 -6.63 -7.08 -9.92
N MET A 159 -6.84 -7.89 -10.96
CA MET A 159 -6.33 -7.61 -12.30
C MET A 159 -6.96 -6.36 -12.94
N THR A 160 -8.28 -6.19 -12.81
CA THR A 160 -9.00 -5.00 -13.31
C THR A 160 -8.54 -3.74 -12.57
N ARG A 161 -8.43 -3.84 -11.24
CA ARG A 161 -8.03 -2.74 -10.37
C ARG A 161 -6.58 -2.28 -10.63
N LEU A 162 -5.66 -3.21 -10.85
CA LEU A 162 -4.27 -2.93 -11.19
C LEU A 162 -4.15 -2.13 -12.49
N GLN A 163 -4.90 -2.53 -13.52
CA GLN A 163 -4.93 -1.85 -14.83
C GLN A 163 -5.51 -0.43 -14.72
N LEU A 164 -6.62 -0.26 -14.00
CA LEU A 164 -7.23 1.05 -13.77
C LEU A 164 -6.30 1.99 -12.98
N MET A 165 -5.64 1.47 -11.95
CA MET A 165 -4.70 2.25 -11.14
C MET A 165 -3.52 2.74 -11.99
N HIS A 166 -2.98 1.89 -12.88
CA HIS A 166 -1.91 2.30 -13.79
C HIS A 166 -2.36 3.43 -14.73
N ASN A 167 -3.51 3.27 -15.39
CA ASN A 167 -4.07 4.29 -16.29
C ASN A 167 -4.30 5.62 -15.56
N HIS A 168 -4.79 5.59 -14.31
CA HIS A 168 -5.00 6.80 -13.50
C HIS A 168 -3.68 7.52 -13.20
N LEU A 169 -2.59 6.78 -12.93
CA LEU A 169 -1.27 7.37 -12.72
C LEU A 169 -0.69 7.97 -14.00
N GLU A 170 -0.85 7.30 -15.14
CA GLU A 170 -0.42 7.86 -16.44
C GLU A 170 -1.16 9.17 -16.76
N GLN A 171 -2.45 9.29 -16.43
CA GLN A 171 -3.17 10.56 -16.58
C GLN A 171 -2.62 11.66 -15.68
N ILE A 172 -2.30 11.35 -14.42
CA ILE A 172 -1.70 12.32 -13.49
C ILE A 172 -0.32 12.77 -14.00
N CYS A 173 0.55 11.83 -14.37
CA CYS A 173 1.91 12.15 -14.84
C CYS A 173 1.93 12.80 -16.23
N GLY A 174 1.02 12.40 -17.12
CA GLY A 174 0.85 13.00 -18.45
C GLY A 174 0.37 14.45 -18.38
N ASN A 175 -0.47 14.80 -17.41
CA ASN A 175 -0.91 16.18 -17.18
C ASN A 175 0.16 17.07 -16.55
N VAL A 176 1.22 16.51 -15.96
CA VAL A 176 2.36 17.27 -15.41
C VAL A 176 3.41 17.59 -16.50
N SER A 177 3.25 17.04 -17.70
CA SER A 177 4.18 17.19 -18.83
C SER A 177 3.75 18.25 -19.87
N LEU A 178 2.82 19.14 -19.51
CA LEU A 178 2.35 20.30 -20.28
C LEU A 178 2.42 21.57 -19.41
#